data_AF-A0A7H8HJT0-F1
#
_entry.id   AF-A0A7H8HJT0-F1
#
_cell.length_a   1.000
_cell.length_b   1.000
_cell.length_c   1.000
_cell.angle_alpha   90.00
_cell.angle_beta   90.00
_cell.angle_gamma   90.00
#
_symmetry.space_group_name_H-M   'P 1'
#
loop_
_entity.id
_entity.type
_entity.pdbx_description
1 polymer ?
#
loop_
_entity_poly.entity_id
_entity_poly.type
_entity_poly.pdbx_seq_one_letter_code
_entity_poly.pdbx_strand_id
1 'polypeptide(L)'
;MKFARELAEPWGLLLAATSAGVAWAVQLPVVAALGIGVAVLAARAGAAALGGEQEPPQREARVLDVAPGSAEEGWLRRASAAAEGFASLSGSLASGPLAERVADMEPVVRETLSTLQRLAGRASATGQALARVDLEAVAHERRRLQRELRTASQEVRGDLEQALTAVQAQADVHQRLSGARDKLLAQLQSGALGLDSLVARVAELTAATSDVTVDTGAVRELSDQLEGIRQGVLETEQATRKSLG
;
A
#
# COMPACT_ATOMS: atom_id res chain seq x y z
N MET A 1 -27.69 10.88 18.88
CA MET A 1 -27.62 11.71 17.66
C MET A 1 -26.18 11.80 17.14
N LYS A 2 -25.68 10.73 16.50
CA LYS A 2 -24.31 10.64 15.98
C LYS A 2 -24.21 10.25 14.49
N PHE A 3 -25.33 9.94 13.84
CA PHE A 3 -25.38 9.53 12.42
C PHE A 3 -25.26 10.69 11.43
N ALA A 4 -25.57 11.93 11.84
CA ALA A 4 -25.47 13.10 10.95
C ALA A 4 -24.03 13.58 10.72
N ARG A 5 -23.03 13.06 11.47
CA ARG A 5 -21.61 13.45 11.32
C ARG A 5 -20.77 12.46 10.51
N GLU A 6 -21.25 11.25 10.28
CA GLU A 6 -20.58 10.25 9.42
C GLU A 6 -20.99 10.36 7.94
N LEU A 7 -22.07 11.09 7.63
CA LEU A 7 -22.47 11.43 6.26
C LEU A 7 -21.65 12.59 5.65
N ALA A 8 -20.63 13.08 6.36
CA ALA A 8 -19.73 14.13 5.93
C ALA A 8 -18.42 13.57 5.30
N GLU A 9 -18.47 12.38 4.70
CA GLU A 9 -17.40 11.93 3.81
C GLU A 9 -17.68 12.39 2.37
N PRO A 10 -16.76 13.14 1.74
CA PRO A 10 -16.95 13.72 0.41
C PRO A 10 -17.18 12.68 -0.71
N TRP A 11 -16.85 11.41 -0.45
CA TRP A 11 -17.01 10.30 -1.39
C TRP A 11 -18.39 9.63 -1.36
N GLY A 12 -19.16 9.77 -0.27
CA GLY A 12 -20.53 9.25 -0.19
C GLY A 12 -21.52 10.02 -1.05
N LEU A 13 -21.31 11.34 -1.18
CA LEU A 13 -22.13 12.22 -2.01
C LEU A 13 -21.88 12.00 -3.51
N LEU A 14 -20.65 11.61 -3.91
CA LEU A 14 -20.31 11.30 -5.30
C LEU A 14 -20.93 9.99 -5.80
N LEU A 15 -21.07 8.98 -4.93
CA LEU A 15 -21.79 7.74 -5.25
C LEU A 15 -23.32 7.94 -5.25
N ALA A 16 -23.83 8.79 -4.35
CA ALA A 16 -25.24 9.16 -4.38
C ALA A 16 -25.59 9.96 -5.66
N ALA A 17 -24.74 10.89 -6.09
CA ALA A 17 -24.96 11.70 -7.29
C ALA A 17 -24.87 10.90 -8.60
N THR A 18 -23.95 9.92 -8.70
CA THR A 18 -23.84 9.06 -9.90
C THR A 18 -25.00 8.07 -10.02
N SER A 19 -25.60 7.64 -8.92
CA SER A 19 -26.80 6.78 -8.96
C SER A 19 -28.08 7.52 -9.40
N ALA A 20 -28.16 8.84 -9.22
CA ALA A 20 -29.30 9.65 -9.68
C ALA A 20 -29.30 9.87 -11.21
N GLY A 21 -28.14 9.83 -11.86
CA GLY A 21 -28.00 10.04 -13.32
C GLY A 21 -28.48 8.87 -14.18
N VAL A 22 -28.35 7.63 -13.71
CA VAL A 22 -28.76 6.44 -14.47
C VAL A 22 -30.29 6.22 -14.44
N ALA A 23 -30.97 6.74 -13.40
CA ALA A 23 -32.43 6.62 -13.27
C ALA A 23 -33.21 7.52 -14.26
N TRP A 24 -32.59 8.61 -14.75
CA TRP A 24 -33.26 9.55 -15.67
C TRP A 24 -33.40 9.00 -17.10
N ALA A 25 -32.59 8.02 -17.49
CA ALA A 25 -32.56 7.49 -18.85
C ALA A 25 -33.64 6.44 -19.17
N VAL A 26 -34.40 5.94 -18.19
CA VAL A 26 -35.30 4.77 -18.37
C VAL A 26 -36.79 5.06 -18.12
N GLN A 27 -37.20 6.31 -17.84
CA GLN A 27 -38.63 6.70 -17.66
C GLN A 27 -39.46 5.69 -16.82
N LEU A 28 -38.89 5.14 -15.75
CA LEU A 28 -39.63 4.27 -14.84
C LEU A 28 -40.46 5.09 -13.84
N PRO A 29 -41.68 4.64 -13.48
CA PRO A 29 -42.53 5.33 -12.51
C PRO A 29 -41.79 5.57 -11.17
N VAL A 30 -41.91 6.79 -10.65
CA VAL A 30 -41.17 7.35 -9.49
C VAL A 30 -41.18 6.47 -8.23
N VAL A 31 -42.14 5.54 -8.11
CA VAL A 31 -42.26 4.62 -6.96
C VAL A 31 -41.25 3.46 -7.03
N ALA A 32 -40.72 3.12 -8.20
CA ALA A 32 -39.75 2.02 -8.35
C ALA A 32 -38.31 2.42 -7.98
N ALA A 33 -37.97 3.71 -8.03
CA ALA A 33 -36.61 4.22 -7.73
C ALA A 33 -36.27 4.19 -6.23
N LEU A 34 -37.28 4.25 -5.35
CA LEU A 34 -37.09 4.08 -3.90
C LEU A 34 -36.89 2.61 -3.48
N GLY A 35 -37.28 1.65 -4.32
CA GLY A 35 -37.18 0.22 -3.99
C GLY A 35 -35.76 -0.35 -4.10
N ILE A 36 -34.98 0.10 -5.08
CA ILE A 36 -33.69 -0.52 -5.42
C ILE A 36 -32.59 -0.06 -4.45
N GLY A 37 -32.58 1.21 -4.03
CA GLY A 37 -31.65 1.72 -3.01
C GLY A 37 -31.88 1.10 -1.64
N VAL A 38 -33.15 0.87 -1.28
CA VAL A 38 -33.52 0.18 -0.03
C VAL A 38 -33.24 -1.32 -0.13
N ALA A 39 -33.42 -1.97 -1.28
CA ALA A 39 -33.15 -3.39 -1.45
C ALA A 39 -31.66 -3.74 -1.30
N VAL A 40 -30.74 -2.89 -1.78
CA VAL A 40 -29.29 -3.10 -1.62
C VAL A 40 -28.85 -2.85 -0.16
N LEU A 41 -29.41 -1.84 0.49
CA LEU A 41 -29.17 -1.59 1.92
C LEU A 41 -29.81 -2.66 2.83
N ALA A 42 -30.99 -3.19 2.47
CA ALA A 42 -31.68 -4.26 3.18
C ALA A 42 -31.03 -5.64 2.94
N ALA A 43 -30.51 -5.92 1.74
CA ALA A 43 -29.74 -7.14 1.47
C ALA A 43 -28.42 -7.15 2.25
N ARG A 44 -27.77 -5.98 2.39
CA ARG A 44 -26.54 -5.85 3.19
C ARG A 44 -26.80 -5.85 4.70
N ALA A 45 -27.92 -5.27 5.15
CA ALA A 45 -28.35 -5.30 6.55
C ALA A 45 -28.87 -6.69 6.97
N GLY A 46 -29.54 -7.43 6.06
CA GLY A 46 -30.00 -8.81 6.30
C GLY A 46 -28.85 -9.81 6.42
N ALA A 47 -27.77 -9.61 5.64
CA ALA A 47 -26.54 -10.40 5.79
C ALA A 47 -25.78 -10.08 7.11
N ALA A 48 -25.91 -8.86 7.63
CA ALA A 48 -25.29 -8.45 8.89
C ALA A 48 -26.10 -8.84 10.13
N ALA A 49 -27.44 -8.98 10.02
CA ALA A 49 -28.31 -9.30 11.15
C ALA A 49 -28.40 -10.81 11.46
N LEU A 50 -27.96 -11.69 10.55
CA LEU A 50 -27.92 -13.14 10.76
C LEU A 50 -26.55 -13.68 11.23
N GLY A 51 -25.52 -12.84 11.24
CA GLY A 51 -24.20 -13.16 11.80
C GLY A 51 -24.13 -12.70 13.25
N GLY A 52 -24.56 -13.57 14.17
CA GLY A 52 -24.57 -13.32 15.61
C GLY A 52 -23.20 -12.90 16.18
N GLU A 53 -23.30 -12.19 17.29
CA GLU A 53 -22.25 -11.66 18.17
C GLU A 53 -20.96 -12.50 18.21
N GLN A 54 -19.88 -11.93 17.68
CA GLN A 54 -18.53 -12.17 18.19
C GLN A 54 -17.80 -10.82 18.22
N GLU A 55 -17.21 -10.49 19.37
CA GLU A 55 -16.32 -9.35 19.55
C GLU A 55 -15.35 -9.25 18.37
N PRO A 56 -15.11 -8.05 17.80
CA PRO A 56 -14.27 -7.93 16.62
C PRO A 56 -12.85 -8.39 16.98
N PRO A 57 -12.34 -9.50 16.42
CA PRO A 57 -10.92 -9.80 16.55
C PRO A 57 -10.17 -8.61 15.94
N GLN A 58 -9.09 -8.20 16.62
CA GLN A 58 -8.14 -7.22 16.10
C GLN A 58 -7.91 -7.55 14.63
N ARG A 59 -8.29 -6.65 13.72
CA ARG A 59 -8.13 -6.86 12.28
C ARG A 59 -6.66 -7.13 12.01
N GLU A 60 -6.29 -8.40 11.90
CA GLU A 60 -5.07 -8.82 11.23
C GLU A 60 -5.11 -8.13 9.87
N ALA A 61 -4.15 -7.22 9.66
CA ALA A 61 -4.05 -6.50 8.40
C ALA A 61 -4.00 -7.55 7.29
N ARG A 62 -5.04 -7.62 6.44
CA ARG A 62 -5.05 -8.49 5.26
C ARG A 62 -3.70 -8.34 4.58
N VAL A 63 -2.92 -9.41 4.60
CA VAL A 63 -1.67 -9.48 3.85
C VAL A 63 -2.09 -9.34 2.39
N LEU A 64 -1.76 -8.21 1.78
CA LEU A 64 -2.03 -7.97 0.37
C LEU A 64 -1.11 -8.87 -0.43
N ASP A 65 -1.69 -9.68 -1.32
CA ASP A 65 -0.92 -10.63 -2.12
C ASP A 65 0.09 -9.89 -3.03
N VAL A 66 1.32 -10.40 -3.02
CA VAL A 66 2.38 -9.91 -3.91
C VAL A 66 2.24 -10.60 -5.26
N ALA A 67 2.27 -9.83 -6.34
CA ALA A 67 2.10 -10.38 -7.68
C ALA A 67 3.29 -11.30 -8.06
N PRO A 68 3.06 -12.50 -8.59
CA PRO A 68 4.14 -13.41 -8.99
C PRO A 68 4.94 -12.83 -10.17
N GLY A 69 6.26 -13.05 -10.17
CA GLY A 69 7.20 -12.53 -11.16
C GLY A 69 7.47 -11.03 -11.06
N SER A 70 6.96 -10.35 -10.03
CA SER A 70 7.12 -8.92 -9.86
C SER A 70 8.45 -8.52 -9.22
N ALA A 71 8.83 -7.25 -9.36
CA ALA A 71 10.00 -6.70 -8.66
C ALA A 71 9.78 -6.74 -7.14
N GLU A 72 8.55 -6.49 -6.69
CA GLU A 72 8.11 -6.59 -5.31
C GLU A 72 8.41 -7.97 -4.72
N GLU A 73 8.07 -9.04 -5.44
CA GLU A 73 8.36 -10.42 -5.02
C GLU A 73 9.87 -10.68 -4.94
N GLY A 74 10.63 -10.19 -5.93
CA GLY A 74 12.08 -10.34 -5.96
C GLY A 74 12.77 -9.76 -4.73
N TRP A 75 12.40 -8.53 -4.36
CA TRP A 75 12.95 -7.87 -3.17
C TRP A 75 12.45 -8.48 -1.87
N LEU A 76 11.18 -8.89 -1.81
CA LEU A 76 10.66 -9.54 -0.62
C LEU A 76 11.32 -10.89 -0.36
N ARG A 77 11.50 -11.71 -1.40
CA ARG A 77 12.24 -12.98 -1.31
C ARG A 77 13.66 -12.77 -0.82
N ARG A 78 14.33 -11.71 -1.28
CA ARG A 78 15.67 -11.34 -0.83
C ARG A 78 15.68 -10.96 0.65
N ALA A 79 14.74 -10.12 1.10
CA ALA A 79 14.59 -9.74 2.51
C ALA A 79 14.29 -10.96 3.41
N SER A 80 13.44 -11.88 2.96
CA SER A 80 13.17 -13.15 3.65
C SER A 80 14.42 -13.99 3.79
N ALA A 81 15.19 -14.18 2.71
CA ALA A 81 16.44 -14.92 2.73
C ALA A 81 17.47 -14.28 3.69
N ALA A 82 17.54 -12.95 3.74
CA ALA A 82 18.41 -12.24 4.68
C ALA A 82 17.98 -12.48 6.13
N ALA A 83 16.69 -12.39 6.45
CA ALA A 83 16.19 -12.66 7.80
C ALA A 83 16.40 -14.13 8.22
N GLU A 84 16.22 -15.08 7.31
CA GLU A 84 16.52 -16.50 7.55
C GLU A 84 18.03 -16.71 7.77
N GLY A 85 18.88 -16.06 6.96
CA GLY A 85 20.33 -16.07 7.13
C GLY A 85 20.77 -15.49 8.48
N PHE A 86 20.15 -14.39 8.92
CA PHE A 86 20.38 -13.81 10.23
C PHE A 86 20.04 -14.79 11.36
N ALA A 87 18.85 -15.41 11.31
CA ALA A 87 18.42 -16.39 12.30
C ALA A 87 19.32 -17.64 12.31
N SER A 88 19.74 -18.11 11.14
CA SER A 88 20.68 -19.23 11.02
C SER A 88 22.04 -18.90 11.62
N LEU A 89 22.58 -17.71 11.38
CA LEU A 89 23.86 -17.27 11.96
C LEU A 89 23.74 -17.14 13.48
N SER A 90 22.67 -16.47 13.96
CA SER A 90 22.36 -16.33 15.38
C SER A 90 22.33 -17.68 16.10
N GLY A 91 21.62 -18.67 15.55
CA GLY A 91 21.53 -20.01 16.14
C GLY A 91 22.82 -20.85 16.06
N SER A 92 23.78 -20.47 15.22
CA SER A 92 25.07 -21.16 15.08
C SER A 92 26.16 -20.61 16.00
N LEU A 93 25.92 -19.46 16.65
CA LEU A 93 26.88 -18.82 17.54
C LEU A 93 27.11 -19.65 18.81
N ALA A 94 28.37 -19.76 19.22
CA ALA A 94 28.71 -20.33 20.52
C ALA A 94 28.14 -19.47 21.64
N SER A 95 27.65 -20.11 22.72
CA SER A 95 27.08 -19.42 23.87
C SER A 95 28.07 -18.39 24.43
N GLY A 96 27.59 -17.16 24.59
CA GLY A 96 28.40 -16.05 25.09
C GLY A 96 27.74 -14.69 24.81
N PRO A 97 28.38 -13.60 25.24
CA PRO A 97 27.78 -12.25 25.17
C PRO A 97 27.40 -11.82 23.75
N LEU A 98 28.16 -12.23 22.71
CA LEU A 98 27.81 -11.91 21.33
C LEU A 98 26.53 -12.65 20.88
N ALA A 99 26.39 -13.93 21.25
CA ALA A 99 25.21 -14.73 20.90
C ALA A 99 23.93 -14.15 21.51
N GLU A 100 23.98 -13.74 22.78
CA GLU A 100 22.85 -13.08 23.45
C GLU A 100 22.45 -11.78 22.73
N ARG A 101 23.43 -10.95 22.36
CA ARG A 101 23.16 -9.68 21.67
C ARG A 101 22.60 -9.86 20.27
N VAL A 102 23.10 -10.83 19.51
CA VAL A 102 22.57 -11.14 18.17
C VAL A 102 21.16 -11.74 18.28
N ALA A 103 20.91 -12.59 19.28
CA ALA A 103 19.59 -13.14 19.55
C ALA A 103 18.57 -12.04 19.92
N ASP A 104 18.99 -11.04 20.70
CA ASP A 104 18.15 -9.88 21.06
C ASP A 104 17.69 -9.05 19.84
N MET A 105 18.42 -9.13 18.72
CA MET A 105 18.09 -8.41 17.49
C MET A 105 17.10 -9.18 16.58
N GLU A 106 16.94 -10.50 16.75
CA GLU A 106 16.05 -11.30 15.91
C GLU A 106 14.58 -10.81 15.89
N PRO A 107 13.96 -10.41 17.01
CA PRO A 107 12.60 -9.88 17.00
C PRO A 107 12.48 -8.63 16.13
N VAL A 108 13.49 -7.77 16.15
CA VAL A 108 13.52 -6.54 15.35
C VAL A 108 13.67 -6.87 13.88
N VAL A 109 14.56 -7.81 13.50
CA VAL A 109 14.68 -8.29 12.11
C VAL A 109 13.35 -8.86 11.60
N ARG A 110 12.66 -9.66 12.41
CA ARG A 110 11.33 -10.20 12.08
C ARG A 110 10.27 -9.11 11.92
N GLU A 111 10.29 -8.09 12.78
CA GLU A 111 9.40 -6.92 12.67
C GLU A 111 9.67 -6.12 11.39
N THR A 112 10.95 -5.91 11.04
CA THR A 112 11.36 -5.26 9.79
C THR A 112 10.88 -6.06 8.59
N LEU A 113 11.07 -7.39 8.57
CA LEU A 113 10.57 -8.25 7.49
C LEU A 113 9.05 -8.17 7.35
N SER A 114 8.30 -8.23 8.45
CA SER A 114 6.84 -8.07 8.45
C SER A 114 6.41 -6.72 7.86
N THR A 115 7.18 -5.67 8.13
CA THR A 115 6.94 -4.33 7.57
C THR A 115 7.22 -4.30 6.06
N LEU A 116 8.30 -4.94 5.60
CA LEU A 116 8.60 -5.08 4.18
C LEU A 116 7.55 -5.92 3.43
N GLN A 117 7.00 -6.96 4.05
CA GLN A 117 5.87 -7.74 3.49
C GLN A 117 4.63 -6.86 3.26
N ARG A 118 4.24 -6.05 4.25
CA ARG A 118 3.12 -5.11 4.10
C ARG A 118 3.40 -4.08 3.01
N LEU A 119 4.64 -3.60 2.92
CA LEU A 119 5.07 -2.64 1.91
C LEU A 119 4.97 -3.23 0.49
N ALA A 120 5.49 -4.45 0.29
CA ALA A 120 5.44 -5.18 -0.96
C ALA A 120 3.99 -5.46 -1.40
N GLY A 121 3.12 -5.85 -0.47
CA GLY A 121 1.70 -6.04 -0.76
C GLY A 121 0.99 -4.76 -1.20
N ARG A 122 1.33 -3.60 -0.61
CA ARG A 122 0.78 -2.30 -1.04
C ARG A 122 1.34 -1.84 -2.39
N ALA A 123 2.62 -2.06 -2.65
CA ALA A 123 3.22 -1.78 -3.95
C ALA A 123 2.55 -2.62 -5.04
N SER A 124 2.30 -3.90 -4.76
CA SER A 124 1.58 -4.83 -5.65
C SER A 124 0.14 -4.39 -5.90
N ALA A 125 -0.61 -4.04 -4.85
CA ALA A 125 -1.97 -3.54 -4.98
C ALA A 125 -2.04 -2.23 -5.79
N THR A 126 -1.09 -1.31 -5.57
CA THR A 126 -0.95 -0.08 -6.37
C THR A 126 -0.64 -0.40 -7.82
N GLY A 127 0.27 -1.35 -8.08
CA GLY A 127 0.59 -1.83 -9.42
C GLY A 127 -0.61 -2.43 -10.15
N GLN A 128 -1.41 -3.24 -9.45
CA GLN A 128 -2.66 -3.78 -10.00
C GLN A 128 -3.69 -2.70 -10.29
N ALA A 129 -3.78 -1.66 -9.44
CA ALA A 129 -4.67 -0.53 -9.68
C ALA A 129 -4.23 0.28 -10.92
N LEU A 130 -2.92 0.52 -11.08
CA LEU A 130 -2.34 1.17 -12.25
C LEU A 130 -2.61 0.36 -13.53
N ALA A 131 -2.46 -0.96 -13.49
CA ALA A 131 -2.69 -1.83 -14.64
C ALA A 131 -4.14 -1.84 -15.16
N ARG A 132 -5.11 -1.37 -14.36
CA ARG A 132 -6.51 -1.22 -14.79
C ARG A 132 -6.77 0.03 -15.62
N VAL A 133 -5.86 1.01 -15.59
CA VAL A 133 -5.99 2.27 -16.32
C VAL A 133 -5.17 2.20 -17.58
N ASP A 134 -5.85 2.23 -18.73
CA ASP A 134 -5.19 2.36 -20.03
C ASP A 134 -4.76 3.83 -20.25
N LEU A 135 -3.50 4.12 -19.93
CA LEU A 135 -2.94 5.46 -20.04
C LEU A 135 -2.90 5.96 -21.50
N GLU A 136 -2.77 5.05 -22.47
CA GLU A 136 -2.78 5.41 -23.89
C GLU A 136 -4.18 5.84 -24.33
N ALA A 137 -5.21 5.12 -23.90
CA ALA A 137 -6.60 5.49 -24.14
C ALA A 137 -6.93 6.85 -23.49
N VAL A 138 -6.49 7.08 -22.24
CA VAL A 138 -6.66 8.38 -21.55
C VAL A 138 -5.96 9.51 -22.32
N ALA A 139 -4.72 9.29 -22.79
CA ALA A 139 -3.99 10.27 -23.57
C ALA A 139 -4.61 10.54 -24.94
N HIS A 140 -5.16 9.50 -25.59
CA HIS A 140 -5.89 9.62 -26.84
C HIS A 140 -7.17 10.44 -26.64
N GLU A 141 -7.95 10.12 -25.61
CA GLU A 141 -9.20 10.80 -25.27
C GLU A 141 -8.96 12.28 -24.98
N ARG A 142 -7.94 12.58 -24.19
CA ARG A 142 -7.51 13.97 -23.92
C ARG A 142 -7.24 14.73 -25.22
N ARG A 143 -6.49 14.14 -26.15
CA ARG A 143 -6.20 14.77 -27.46
C ARG A 143 -7.45 14.90 -28.32
N ARG A 144 -8.39 13.95 -28.25
CA ARG A 144 -9.67 13.99 -28.97
C ARG A 144 -10.53 15.16 -28.48
N LEU A 145 -10.77 15.25 -27.17
CA LEU A 145 -11.55 16.32 -26.54
C LEU A 145 -10.92 17.70 -26.78
N GLN A 146 -9.58 17.81 -26.71
CA GLN A 146 -8.86 19.06 -27.02
C GLN A 146 -9.05 19.52 -28.47
N ARG A 147 -9.22 18.60 -29.43
CA ARG A 147 -9.50 18.95 -30.83
C ARG A 147 -10.95 19.35 -31.00
N GLU A 148 -11.89 18.60 -30.44
CA GLU A 148 -13.33 18.90 -30.48
C GLU A 148 -13.61 20.30 -29.88
N LEU A 149 -12.96 20.65 -28.77
CA LEU A 149 -13.12 21.95 -28.11
C LEU A 149 -12.69 23.15 -28.98
N ARG A 150 -11.79 22.95 -29.95
CA ARG A 150 -11.35 24.02 -30.86
C ARG A 150 -12.42 24.41 -31.87
N THR A 151 -13.31 23.47 -32.22
CA THR A 151 -14.37 23.66 -33.22
C THR A 151 -15.77 23.62 -32.62
N ALA A 152 -15.89 23.43 -31.29
CA ALA A 152 -17.17 23.30 -30.60
C ALA A 152 -17.98 24.61 -30.63
N SER A 153 -19.30 24.47 -30.82
CA SER A 153 -20.26 25.54 -30.57
C SER A 153 -20.32 25.87 -29.08
N GLN A 154 -20.82 27.05 -28.73
CA GLN A 154 -20.95 27.49 -27.33
C GLN A 154 -21.84 26.56 -26.50
N GLU A 155 -22.83 25.92 -27.12
CA GLU A 155 -23.79 25.03 -26.46
C GLU A 155 -23.15 23.76 -25.88
N VAL A 156 -22.15 23.17 -26.57
CA VAL A 156 -21.52 21.89 -26.17
C VAL A 156 -20.15 22.12 -25.51
N ARG A 157 -19.66 23.36 -25.52
CA ARG A 157 -18.32 23.71 -25.02
C ARG A 157 -18.15 23.36 -23.54
N GLY A 158 -19.14 23.66 -22.71
CA GLY A 158 -19.10 23.38 -21.27
C GLY A 158 -18.99 21.88 -20.97
N ASP A 159 -19.77 21.05 -21.67
CA ASP A 159 -19.75 19.60 -21.51
C ASP A 159 -18.38 19.01 -21.91
N LEU A 160 -17.78 19.52 -23.00
CA LEU A 160 -16.45 19.11 -23.45
C LEU A 160 -15.34 19.54 -22.47
N GLU A 161 -15.44 20.73 -21.87
CA GLU A 161 -14.51 21.18 -20.83
C GLU A 161 -14.61 20.33 -19.57
N GLN A 162 -15.82 19.94 -19.16
CA GLN A 162 -16.04 19.05 -18.04
C GLN A 162 -15.49 17.64 -18.31
N ALA A 163 -15.73 17.09 -19.51
CA ALA A 163 -15.16 15.82 -19.93
C ALA A 163 -13.63 15.86 -19.95
N LEU A 164 -13.03 16.92 -20.48
CA LEU A 164 -11.58 17.10 -20.50
C LEU A 164 -11.00 17.16 -19.10
N THR A 165 -11.66 17.88 -18.19
CA THR A 165 -11.27 17.97 -16.77
C THR A 165 -11.29 16.60 -16.11
N ALA A 166 -12.31 15.77 -16.37
CA ALA A 166 -12.40 14.42 -15.83
C ALA A 166 -11.27 13.51 -16.34
N VAL A 167 -10.95 13.58 -17.64
CA VAL A 167 -9.85 12.81 -18.24
C VAL A 167 -8.48 13.26 -17.70
N GLN A 168 -8.29 14.56 -17.47
CA GLN A 168 -7.09 15.09 -16.82
C GLN A 168 -6.96 14.59 -15.38
N ALA A 169 -8.05 14.61 -14.61
CA ALA A 169 -8.06 14.09 -13.25
C ALA A 169 -7.67 12.59 -13.20
N GLN A 170 -8.11 11.79 -14.17
CA GLN A 170 -7.71 10.39 -14.28
C GLN A 170 -6.19 10.23 -14.53
N ALA A 171 -5.62 11.05 -15.42
CA ALA A 171 -4.18 11.05 -15.67
C ALA A 171 -3.37 11.48 -14.43
N ASP A 172 -3.85 12.49 -13.70
CA ASP A 172 -3.20 12.99 -12.48
C ASP A 172 -3.20 11.94 -11.36
N VAL A 173 -4.32 11.22 -11.18
CA VAL A 173 -4.41 10.10 -10.23
C VAL A 173 -3.44 8.98 -10.62
N HIS A 174 -3.37 8.62 -11.91
CA HIS A 174 -2.42 7.61 -12.38
C HIS A 174 -0.97 8.03 -12.09
N GLN A 175 -0.60 9.28 -12.37
CA GLN A 175 0.74 9.79 -12.09
C GLN A 175 1.07 9.75 -10.59
N ARG A 176 0.13 10.15 -9.72
CA ARG A 176 0.30 10.06 -8.26
C ARG A 176 0.49 8.63 -7.78
N LEU A 177 -0.32 7.69 -8.28
CA LEU A 177 -0.20 6.27 -7.93
C LEU A 177 1.10 5.66 -8.44
N SER A 178 1.55 5.99 -9.65
CA SER A 178 2.83 5.54 -10.19
C SER A 178 3.99 6.03 -9.32
N GLY A 179 4.03 7.32 -9.02
CA GLY A 179 5.07 7.89 -8.16
C GLY A 179 5.03 7.32 -6.72
N ALA A 180 3.85 6.99 -6.20
CA ALA A 180 3.73 6.30 -4.93
C ALA A 180 4.29 4.87 -4.99
N ARG A 181 3.96 4.10 -6.04
CA ARG A 181 4.51 2.75 -6.24
C ARG A 181 6.03 2.77 -6.33
N ASP A 182 6.60 3.70 -7.08
CA ASP A 182 8.05 3.81 -7.25
C ASP A 182 8.76 4.07 -5.91
N LYS A 183 8.18 4.94 -5.07
CA LYS A 183 8.68 5.18 -3.70
C LYS A 183 8.60 3.94 -2.82
N LEU A 184 7.48 3.22 -2.87
CA LEU A 184 7.31 1.97 -2.10
C LEU A 184 8.33 0.91 -2.54
N LEU A 185 8.58 0.79 -3.85
CA LEU A 185 9.58 -0.12 -4.40
C LEU A 185 11.00 0.25 -3.99
N ALA A 186 11.37 1.53 -4.08
CA ALA A 186 12.67 2.01 -3.62
C ALA A 186 12.89 1.72 -2.13
N GLN A 187 11.84 1.91 -1.31
CA GLN A 187 11.91 1.62 0.12
C GLN A 187 12.01 0.12 0.43
N LEU A 188 11.28 -0.71 -0.31
CA LEU A 188 11.38 -2.17 -0.20
C LEU A 188 12.80 -2.65 -0.55
N GLN A 189 13.36 -2.12 -1.64
CA GLN A 189 14.74 -2.39 -2.05
C GLN A 189 15.75 -1.94 -0.99
N SER A 190 15.64 -0.72 -0.49
CA SER A 190 16.53 -0.21 0.56
C SER A 190 16.47 -1.03 1.84
N GLY A 191 15.26 -1.46 2.24
CA GLY A 191 15.09 -2.31 3.43
C GLY A 191 15.68 -3.70 3.25
N ALA A 192 15.47 -4.32 2.08
CA ALA A 192 16.06 -5.63 1.77
C ALA A 192 17.59 -5.58 1.76
N LEU A 193 18.18 -4.56 1.14
CA LEU A 193 19.64 -4.36 1.13
C LEU A 193 20.19 -4.05 2.54
N GLY A 194 19.42 -3.33 3.35
CA GLY A 194 19.77 -3.08 4.75
C GLY A 194 19.84 -4.38 5.58
N LEU A 195 18.89 -5.30 5.39
CA LEU A 195 18.93 -6.62 6.03
C LEU A 195 20.10 -7.48 5.53
N ASP A 196 20.41 -7.45 4.23
CA ASP A 196 21.60 -8.12 3.68
C ASP A 196 22.90 -7.59 4.34
N SER A 197 23.01 -6.27 4.50
CA SER A 197 24.17 -5.64 5.15
C SER A 197 24.29 -6.04 6.62
N LEU A 198 23.17 -6.14 7.34
CA LEU A 198 23.12 -6.60 8.72
C LEU A 198 23.67 -8.03 8.84
N VAL A 199 23.24 -8.94 7.96
CA VAL A 199 23.71 -10.33 7.90
C VAL A 199 25.21 -10.38 7.64
N ALA A 200 25.70 -9.61 6.66
CA ALA A 200 27.13 -9.56 6.33
C ALA A 200 27.98 -9.09 7.52
N ARG A 201 27.51 -8.08 8.26
CA ARG A 201 28.21 -7.52 9.42
C ARG A 201 28.18 -8.45 10.64
N VAL A 202 27.08 -9.19 10.86
CA VAL A 202 27.07 -10.26 11.87
C VAL A 202 28.05 -11.36 11.49
N ALA A 203 28.08 -11.80 10.23
CA ALA A 203 29.04 -12.78 9.76
C ALA A 203 30.50 -12.31 9.95
N GLU A 204 30.80 -11.04 9.64
CA GLU A 204 32.10 -10.40 9.91
C GLU A 204 32.46 -10.48 11.39
N LEU A 205 31.54 -10.12 12.29
CA LEU A 205 31.77 -10.20 13.74
C LEU A 205 32.00 -11.64 14.23
N THR A 206 31.28 -12.62 13.68
CA THR A 206 31.47 -14.04 14.03
C THR A 206 32.84 -14.56 13.60
N ALA A 207 33.36 -14.08 12.47
CA ALA A 207 34.70 -14.45 11.99
C ALA A 207 35.80 -13.77 12.82
N ALA A 208 35.60 -12.52 13.22
CA ALA A 208 36.56 -11.73 14.00
C ALA A 208 36.67 -12.13 15.47
N THR A 209 35.60 -12.67 16.08
CA THR A 209 35.55 -13.00 17.52
C THR A 209 36.41 -14.20 17.96
N SER A 210 37.19 -14.79 17.05
CA SER A 210 38.25 -15.73 17.44
C SER A 210 39.40 -15.04 18.19
N ASP A 211 39.55 -13.71 18.06
CA ASP A 211 40.56 -12.92 18.77
C ASP A 211 39.89 -11.78 19.58
N VAL A 212 39.86 -11.95 20.91
CA VAL A 212 39.81 -10.90 21.96
C VAL A 212 38.58 -9.96 22.02
N THR A 213 37.89 -10.00 23.17
CA THR A 213 36.85 -9.06 23.67
C THR A 213 35.83 -8.53 22.67
N VAL A 214 34.58 -9.01 22.80
CA VAL A 214 33.41 -8.49 22.07
C VAL A 214 33.39 -6.96 22.10
N ASP A 215 33.65 -6.33 20.96
CA ASP A 215 33.56 -4.87 20.82
C ASP A 215 32.08 -4.46 20.87
N THR A 216 31.66 -4.01 22.05
CA THR A 216 30.32 -3.49 22.29
C THR A 216 29.96 -2.28 21.42
N GLY A 217 30.94 -1.61 20.79
CA GLY A 217 30.74 -0.55 19.82
C GLY A 217 30.10 -1.05 18.52
N ALA A 218 30.62 -2.14 17.96
CA ALA A 218 30.12 -2.72 16.71
C ALA A 218 28.68 -3.25 16.82
N VAL A 219 28.32 -3.82 17.98
CA VAL A 219 26.94 -4.29 18.25
C VAL A 219 25.96 -3.12 18.39
N ARG A 220 26.40 -2.00 18.96
CA ARG A 220 25.59 -0.78 19.04
C ARG A 220 25.36 -0.18 17.65
N GLU A 221 26.41 -0.09 16.84
CA GLU A 221 26.32 0.38 15.45
C GLU A 221 25.32 -0.46 14.63
N LEU A 222 25.33 -1.78 14.81
CA LEU A 222 24.37 -2.69 14.19
C LEU A 222 22.92 -2.44 14.61
N SER A 223 22.71 -2.18 15.90
CA SER A 223 21.39 -1.84 16.44
C SER A 223 20.89 -0.51 15.89
N ASP A 224 21.77 0.49 15.81
CA ASP A 224 21.46 1.81 15.26
C ASP A 224 21.15 1.74 13.76
N GLN A 225 21.88 0.91 13.00
CA GLN A 225 21.61 0.66 11.58
C GLN A 225 20.25 0.00 11.37
N LEU A 226 19.91 -1.02 12.18
CA LEU A 226 18.62 -1.71 12.09
C LEU A 226 17.46 -0.79 12.44
N GLU A 227 17.60 0.04 13.48
CA GLU A 227 16.58 1.03 13.84
C GLU A 227 16.46 2.12 12.76
N GLY A 228 17.56 2.56 12.16
CA GLY A 228 17.56 3.47 11.01
C GLY A 228 16.81 2.90 9.81
N ILE A 229 17.00 1.62 9.47
CA ILE A 229 16.26 0.93 8.41
C ILE A 229 14.77 0.89 8.74
N ARG A 230 14.42 0.45 9.97
CA ARG A 230 13.04 0.38 10.44
C ARG A 230 12.36 1.75 10.36
N GLN A 231 12.99 2.78 10.90
CA GLN A 231 12.43 4.12 10.95
C GLN A 231 12.25 4.69 9.54
N GLY A 232 13.23 4.52 8.65
CA GLY A 232 13.11 4.95 7.26
C GLY A 232 11.94 4.28 6.51
N VAL A 233 11.70 2.98 6.76
CA VAL A 233 10.55 2.28 6.18
C VAL A 233 9.22 2.83 6.71
N LEU A 234 9.13 3.08 8.02
CA LEU A 234 7.92 3.60 8.65
C LEU A 234 7.61 5.05 8.22
N GLU A 235 8.62 5.90 8.11
CA GLU A 235 8.47 7.30 7.67
C GLU A 235 7.96 7.37 6.23
N THR A 236 8.55 6.58 5.32
CA THR A 236 8.11 6.52 3.92
C THR A 236 6.70 5.95 3.79
N GLU A 237 6.33 4.96 4.60
CA GLU A 237 4.96 4.47 4.65
C GLU A 237 3.98 5.59 5.04
N GLN A 238 4.29 6.35 6.10
CA GLN A 238 3.43 7.43 6.57
C GLN A 238 3.33 8.56 5.54
N ALA A 239 4.46 8.94 4.91
CA ALA A 239 4.50 9.96 3.87
C ALA A 239 3.67 9.54 2.65
N THR A 240 3.79 8.27 2.23
CA THR A 240 3.02 7.73 1.10
C THR A 240 1.52 7.72 1.43
N ARG A 241 1.15 7.31 2.64
CA ARG A 241 -0.25 7.34 3.11
C ARG A 241 -0.84 8.75 3.10
N LYS A 242 -0.11 9.74 3.59
CA LYS A 242 -0.52 11.16 3.58
C LYS A 242 -0.63 11.74 2.17
N SER A 243 0.15 11.24 1.21
CA SER A 243 0.11 11.72 -0.18
C SER A 243 -1.02 11.10 -1.02
N LEU A 244 -1.59 9.98 -0.54
CA LEU A 244 -2.64 9.23 -1.23
C LEU A 244 -4.03 9.44 -0.63
N GLY A 245 -4.14 9.72 0.67
CA GLY A 245 -5.38 10.13 1.35
C GLY A 245 -5.59 11.63 1.32
#